data_AF-A0AAE5CQB3-F1
#
_entry.id   AF-A0AAE5CQB3-F1
#
_cell.length_a   1.000
_cell.length_b   1.000
_cell.length_c   1.000
_cell.angle_alpha   90.00
_cell.angle_beta   90.00
_cell.angle_gamma   90.00
#
_symmetry.space_group_name_H-M   'P 1'
#
loop_
_entity.id
_entity.type
_entity.pdbx_description
1 polymer ?
#
loop_
_entity_poly.entity_id
_entity_poly.type
_entity_poly.pdbx_seq_one_letter_code
_entity_poly.pdbx_strand_id
1 'polypeptide(L)'
;MSLVIGFDRRIKLEWLDSVAWKASMTHDMLEIRTYLENMLEPEHPSQEARDKTIGVLTRIWARVPERHRPLQEQAFRFLAEEGPDARLWLHWGMTLLAYPFFRDIADIIGRLLILQNEISLGQIRRRLCERWGERSTVLRACRRVVRSMVDWGVLEDTHKKGIYVPGPRKAPVSTEVQLWFLVALLSSLDSEILLMQQVPNLSVAFPFHLDISEAAIRKSKQLEVQRQGLDVDIVTIARR
;
A
#
# COMPACT_ATOMS: atom_id res chain seq x y z
N MET A 1 3.74 2.12 -22.98
CA MET A 1 2.63 2.72 -22.21
C MET A 1 3.21 3.78 -21.27
N SER A 2 2.62 4.96 -21.19
CA SER A 2 3.08 5.99 -20.24
C SER A 2 2.71 5.58 -18.82
N LEU A 3 3.71 5.52 -17.93
CA LEU A 3 3.47 5.29 -16.50
C LEU A 3 2.69 6.47 -15.91
N VAL A 4 1.49 6.20 -15.39
CA VAL A 4 0.62 7.20 -14.75
C VAL A 4 0.86 7.18 -13.24
N ILE A 5 1.27 8.32 -12.68
CA ILE A 5 1.55 8.47 -11.24
C ILE A 5 0.30 8.15 -10.41
N GLY A 6 -0.82 8.82 -10.72
CA GLY A 6 -2.13 8.60 -10.11
C GLY A 6 -2.27 9.03 -8.64
N PHE A 7 -1.26 8.76 -7.80
CA PHE A 7 -1.17 9.17 -6.39
C PHE A 7 -0.28 10.41 -6.30
N ASP A 8 -0.86 11.58 -6.55
CA ASP A 8 -0.11 12.83 -6.73
C ASP A 8 -0.28 13.81 -5.56
N ARG A 9 -0.82 13.39 -4.43
CA ARG A 9 -1.23 14.25 -3.29
C ARG A 9 -1.00 13.58 -1.95
N ARG A 10 -1.01 14.40 -0.90
CA ARG A 10 -0.99 13.94 0.48
C ARG A 10 -2.35 13.33 0.78
N ILE A 11 -2.40 12.11 1.30
CA ILE A 11 -3.62 11.41 1.72
C ILE A 11 -3.49 11.09 3.19
N LYS A 12 -4.51 11.43 3.98
CA LYS A 12 -4.55 11.06 5.39
C LYS A 12 -5.18 9.68 5.59
N LEU A 13 -4.79 9.02 6.68
CA LEU A 13 -5.33 7.70 7.02
C LEU A 13 -6.84 7.74 7.28
N GLU A 14 -7.33 8.77 7.97
CA GLU A 14 -8.76 8.98 8.26
C GLU A 14 -9.65 9.10 7.00
N TRP A 15 -9.08 9.61 5.91
CA TRP A 15 -9.78 9.68 4.62
C TRP A 15 -9.89 8.30 3.96
N LEU A 16 -8.89 7.44 4.17
CA LEU A 16 -8.92 6.04 3.74
C LEU A 16 -9.93 5.24 4.55
N ASP A 17 -10.01 5.46 5.86
CA ASP A 17 -11.03 4.88 6.73
C ASP A 17 -12.44 5.24 6.21
N SER A 18 -12.66 6.53 5.91
CA SER A 18 -13.95 7.05 5.49
C SER A 18 -14.41 6.49 4.15
N VAL A 19 -13.54 6.42 3.13
CA VAL A 19 -13.90 5.81 1.83
C VAL A 19 -14.10 4.30 1.95
N ALA A 20 -13.29 3.60 2.76
CA ALA A 20 -13.43 2.16 2.96
C ALA A 20 -14.76 1.83 3.64
N TRP A 21 -15.11 2.57 4.69
CA TRP A 21 -16.40 2.45 5.36
C TRP A 21 -17.57 2.73 4.41
N LYS A 22 -17.50 3.81 3.62
CA LYS A 22 -18.60 4.12 2.70
C LYS A 22 -18.74 3.07 1.58
N ALA A 23 -17.62 2.61 1.03
CA ALA A 23 -17.58 1.62 -0.03
C ALA A 23 -17.98 0.21 0.44
N SER A 24 -17.92 -0.09 1.74
CA SER A 24 -18.44 -1.37 2.26
C SER A 24 -19.98 -1.39 2.37
N MET A 25 -20.63 -0.22 2.37
CA MET A 25 -22.08 -0.09 2.51
C MET A 25 -22.82 0.04 1.18
N THR A 26 -22.18 0.61 0.16
CA THR A 26 -22.82 0.91 -1.13
C THR A 26 -21.82 0.76 -2.27
N HIS A 27 -22.34 0.36 -3.43
CA HIS A 27 -21.58 0.35 -4.69
C HIS A 27 -21.92 1.56 -5.57
N ASP A 28 -22.83 2.45 -5.12
CA ASP A 28 -23.19 3.66 -5.85
C ASP A 28 -22.05 4.69 -5.77
N MET A 29 -21.36 4.88 -6.89
CA MET A 29 -20.26 5.83 -7.01
C MET A 29 -20.67 7.29 -6.81
N LEU A 30 -21.92 7.65 -7.13
CA LEU A 30 -22.42 9.00 -6.89
C LEU A 30 -22.57 9.24 -5.38
N GLU A 31 -23.13 8.26 -4.66
CA GLU A 31 -23.30 8.31 -3.22
C GLU A 31 -21.95 8.38 -2.49
N ILE A 32 -20.99 7.55 -2.89
CA ILE A 32 -19.61 7.57 -2.35
C ILE A 32 -18.95 8.92 -2.59
N ARG A 33 -19.08 9.47 -3.81
CA ARG A 33 -18.48 10.75 -4.16
C ARG A 33 -19.06 11.89 -3.34
N THR A 34 -20.39 12.01 -3.28
CA THR A 34 -21.08 13.07 -2.51
C THR A 34 -20.68 13.02 -1.03
N TYR A 35 -20.59 11.82 -0.46
CA TYR A 35 -20.11 11.65 0.92
C TYR A 35 -18.68 12.18 1.12
N LEU A 36 -17.76 11.84 0.22
CA LEU A 36 -16.37 12.31 0.30
C LEU A 36 -16.22 13.80 0.01
N GLU A 37 -17.05 14.38 -0.87
CA GLU A 37 -17.06 15.82 -1.15
C GLU A 37 -17.38 16.62 0.12
N ASN A 38 -18.44 16.24 0.83
CA ASN A 38 -18.84 16.87 2.09
C ASN A 38 -17.78 16.69 3.19
N MET A 39 -17.17 15.50 3.28
CA MET A 39 -16.12 15.22 4.28
C MET A 39 -14.86 16.04 4.03
N LEU A 40 -14.46 16.25 2.77
CA LEU A 40 -13.22 16.95 2.42
C LEU A 40 -13.37 18.46 2.32
N GLU A 41 -14.60 19.00 2.22
CA GLU A 41 -14.85 20.44 2.06
C GLU A 41 -14.14 21.33 3.10
N PRO A 42 -14.13 21.01 4.41
CA PRO A 42 -13.47 21.85 5.40
C PRO A 42 -11.94 21.97 5.21
N GLU A 43 -11.30 20.92 4.69
CA GLU A 43 -9.84 20.85 4.51
C GLU A 43 -9.39 21.21 3.09
N HIS A 44 -10.30 21.09 2.13
CA HIS A 44 -10.07 21.37 0.72
C HIS A 44 -11.21 22.25 0.19
N PRO A 45 -11.13 23.59 0.37
CA PRO A 45 -12.17 24.51 -0.12
C PRO A 45 -12.29 24.53 -1.65
N SER A 46 -11.21 24.20 -2.37
CA SER A 46 -11.19 24.11 -3.83
C SER A 46 -11.80 22.79 -4.33
N GLN A 47 -12.80 22.88 -5.21
CA GLN A 47 -13.40 21.70 -5.87
C GLN A 47 -12.35 20.86 -6.61
N GLU A 48 -11.42 21.49 -7.34
CA GLU A 48 -10.37 20.77 -8.08
C GLU A 48 -9.47 19.95 -7.14
N ALA A 49 -9.15 20.50 -5.97
CA ALA A 49 -8.38 19.77 -4.96
C ALA A 49 -9.17 18.56 -4.43
N ARG A 50 -10.46 18.74 -4.11
CA ARG A 50 -11.37 17.66 -3.68
C ARG A 50 -11.48 16.56 -4.72
N ASP A 51 -11.81 16.91 -5.97
CA ASP A 51 -12.04 15.96 -7.06
C ASP A 51 -10.85 15.01 -7.25
N LYS A 52 -9.64 15.57 -7.22
CA LYS A 52 -8.43 14.77 -7.36
C LYS A 52 -8.15 13.92 -6.12
N THR A 53 -8.45 14.41 -4.91
CA THR A 53 -8.36 13.61 -3.66
C THR A 53 -9.34 12.45 -3.67
N ILE A 54 -10.59 12.70 -4.02
CA ILE A 54 -11.63 11.68 -4.20
C ILE A 54 -11.23 10.67 -5.27
N GLY A 55 -10.66 11.15 -6.38
CA GLY A 55 -10.13 10.29 -7.44
C GLY A 55 -9.09 9.29 -6.91
N VAL A 56 -8.27 9.70 -5.94
CA VAL A 56 -7.31 8.81 -5.27
C VAL A 56 -8.01 7.81 -4.35
N LEU A 57 -8.80 8.32 -3.41
CA LEU A 57 -9.51 7.50 -2.41
C LEU A 57 -10.38 6.43 -3.05
N THR A 58 -11.20 6.83 -4.04
CA THR A 58 -12.10 5.91 -4.74
C THR A 58 -11.36 4.89 -5.58
N ARG A 59 -10.18 5.20 -6.13
CA ARG A 59 -9.39 4.18 -6.85
C ARG A 59 -8.84 3.09 -5.92
N ILE A 60 -8.59 3.44 -4.66
CA ILE A 60 -8.11 2.48 -3.65
C ILE A 60 -9.25 1.57 -3.18
N TRP A 61 -10.44 2.14 -2.93
CA TRP A 61 -11.48 1.44 -2.17
C TRP A 61 -12.84 1.27 -2.86
N ALA A 62 -13.11 1.90 -4.00
CA ALA A 62 -14.44 1.86 -4.63
C ALA A 62 -14.40 1.42 -6.11
N ARG A 63 -13.39 1.86 -6.86
CA ARG A 63 -13.16 1.54 -8.29
C ARG A 63 -12.09 0.48 -8.43
N VAL A 64 -12.15 -0.54 -7.58
CA VAL A 64 -11.20 -1.65 -7.55
C VAL A 64 -11.45 -2.52 -8.79
N PRO A 65 -10.43 -2.85 -9.61
CA PRO A 65 -10.61 -3.75 -10.74
C PRO A 65 -11.19 -5.10 -10.30
N GLU A 66 -12.05 -5.71 -11.13
CA GLU A 66 -12.76 -6.95 -10.77
C GLU A 66 -11.84 -8.07 -10.28
N ARG A 67 -10.66 -8.22 -10.86
CA ARG A 67 -9.63 -9.20 -10.43
C ARG A 67 -9.15 -9.02 -8.97
N HIS A 68 -9.30 -7.83 -8.40
CA HIS A 68 -8.90 -7.52 -7.03
C HIS A 68 -10.11 -7.34 -6.09
N ARG A 69 -11.35 -7.43 -6.59
CA ARG A 69 -12.57 -7.36 -5.77
C ARG A 69 -12.60 -8.40 -4.64
N PRO A 70 -12.17 -9.67 -4.84
CA PRO A 70 -12.12 -10.63 -3.74
C PRO A 70 -11.19 -10.22 -2.58
N LEU A 71 -10.10 -9.49 -2.87
CA LEU A 71 -9.20 -8.96 -1.85
C LEU A 71 -9.83 -7.79 -1.10
N GLN A 72 -10.54 -6.92 -1.81
CA GLN A 72 -11.29 -5.79 -1.23
C GLN A 72 -12.39 -6.29 -0.27
N GLU A 73 -13.17 -7.29 -0.69
CA GLU A 73 -14.23 -7.88 0.15
C GLU A 73 -13.67 -8.54 1.41
N GLN A 74 -12.52 -9.21 1.30
CA GLN A 74 -11.78 -9.72 2.47
C GLN A 74 -11.32 -8.58 3.38
N ALA A 75 -10.79 -7.50 2.80
CA ALA A 75 -10.34 -6.35 3.57
C ALA A 75 -11.49 -5.66 4.32
N PHE A 76 -12.68 -5.56 3.74
CA PHE A 76 -13.86 -5.04 4.44
C PHE A 76 -14.25 -5.89 5.65
N ARG A 77 -14.17 -7.22 5.55
CA ARG A 77 -14.40 -8.11 6.69
C ARG A 77 -13.36 -7.91 7.78
N PHE A 78 -12.07 -7.89 7.42
CA PHE A 78 -11.02 -7.60 8.39
C PHE A 78 -11.16 -6.23 9.03
N LEU A 79 -11.57 -5.19 8.29
CA LEU A 79 -11.83 -3.86 8.88
C LEU A 79 -12.95 -3.86 9.92
N ALA A 80 -13.93 -4.77 9.80
CA ALA A 80 -15.04 -4.90 10.73
C ALA A 80 -14.71 -5.80 11.94
N GLU A 81 -13.86 -6.81 11.74
CA GLU A 81 -13.58 -7.86 12.72
C GLU A 81 -12.27 -7.61 13.51
N GLU A 82 -11.29 -6.95 12.91
CA GLU A 82 -9.96 -6.75 13.47
C GLU A 82 -9.80 -5.39 14.16
N GLY A 83 -8.84 -5.32 15.08
CA GLY A 83 -8.49 -4.10 15.81
C GLY A 83 -7.89 -2.99 14.93
N PRO A 84 -7.65 -1.80 15.50
CA PRO A 84 -7.12 -0.64 14.78
C PRO A 84 -5.77 -0.90 14.11
N ASP A 85 -4.97 -1.83 14.64
CA ASP A 85 -3.64 -2.17 14.11
C ASP A 85 -3.70 -2.82 12.72
N ALA A 86 -4.78 -3.53 12.38
CA ALA A 86 -4.96 -4.14 11.06
C ALA A 86 -5.28 -3.10 9.97
N ARG A 87 -5.88 -1.96 10.32
CA ARG A 87 -6.36 -0.96 9.35
C ARG A 87 -5.27 -0.48 8.40
N LEU A 88 -4.08 -0.19 8.95
CA LEU A 88 -2.97 0.29 8.15
C LEU A 88 -2.47 -0.78 7.16
N TRP A 89 -2.44 -2.05 7.55
CA TRP A 89 -2.10 -3.17 6.64
C TRP A 89 -3.07 -3.24 5.47
N LEU A 90 -4.37 -3.14 5.76
CA LEU A 90 -5.45 -3.21 4.78
C LEU A 90 -5.41 -2.04 3.80
N HIS A 91 -5.28 -0.81 4.32
CA HIS A 91 -5.13 0.39 3.49
C HIS A 91 -3.86 0.36 2.65
N TRP A 92 -2.74 -0.12 3.21
CA TRP A 92 -1.49 -0.25 2.47
C TRP A 92 -1.63 -1.26 1.32
N GLY A 93 -2.15 -2.45 1.60
CA GLY A 93 -2.37 -3.49 0.59
C GLY A 93 -3.26 -3.01 -0.56
N MET A 94 -4.39 -2.37 -0.26
CA MET A 94 -5.26 -1.80 -1.28
C MET A 94 -4.58 -0.66 -2.07
N THR A 95 -3.71 0.12 -1.41
CA THR A 95 -2.94 1.18 -2.09
C THR A 95 -1.88 0.60 -3.04
N LEU A 96 -1.19 -0.49 -2.65
CA LEU A 96 -0.23 -1.18 -3.50
C LEU A 96 -0.90 -1.68 -4.80
N LEU A 97 -2.09 -2.27 -4.67
CA LEU A 97 -2.89 -2.74 -5.81
C LEU A 97 -3.30 -1.59 -6.74
N ALA A 98 -3.71 -0.46 -6.17
CA ALA A 98 -4.21 0.68 -6.92
C ALA A 98 -3.11 1.49 -7.62
N TYR A 99 -1.92 1.59 -7.02
CA TYR A 99 -0.87 2.54 -7.39
C TYR A 99 0.55 1.96 -7.42
N PRO A 100 1.04 1.57 -8.61
CA PRO A 100 2.44 1.18 -8.82
C PRO A 100 3.45 2.24 -8.35
N PHE A 101 3.11 3.53 -8.48
CA PHE A 101 3.96 4.64 -8.02
C PHE A 101 4.18 4.61 -6.50
N PHE A 102 3.12 4.34 -5.74
CA PHE A 102 3.20 4.20 -4.29
C PHE A 102 4.01 2.95 -3.91
N ARG A 103 3.74 1.81 -4.56
CA ARG A 103 4.48 0.56 -4.39
C ARG A 103 5.97 0.72 -4.60
N ASP A 104 6.39 1.40 -5.65
CA ASP A 104 7.80 1.61 -5.95
C ASP A 104 8.49 2.51 -4.92
N ILE A 105 7.78 3.51 -4.40
CA ILE A 105 8.29 4.34 -3.30
C ILE A 105 8.43 3.51 -2.02
N ALA A 106 7.44 2.68 -1.68
CA ALA A 106 7.50 1.76 -0.55
C ALA A 106 8.71 0.81 -0.65
N ASP A 107 8.93 0.20 -1.82
CA ASP A 107 10.07 -0.68 -2.08
C ASP A 107 11.42 0.06 -1.94
N ILE A 108 11.54 1.25 -2.52
CA ILE A 108 12.75 2.08 -2.41
C ILE A 108 13.05 2.42 -0.96
N ILE A 109 12.04 2.83 -0.20
CA ILE A 109 12.17 3.18 1.22
C ILE A 109 12.57 1.96 2.04
N GLY A 110 11.89 0.83 1.84
CA GLY A 110 12.22 -0.43 2.52
C GLY A 110 13.65 -0.88 2.26
N ARG A 111 14.11 -0.88 1.00
CA ARG A 111 15.50 -1.23 0.66
C ARG A 111 16.52 -0.31 1.31
N LEU A 112 16.24 0.99 1.32
CA LEU A 112 17.14 1.95 1.96
C LEU A 112 17.18 1.73 3.48
N LEU A 113 16.03 1.54 4.12
CA LEU A 113 15.94 1.39 5.57
C LEU A 113 16.51 0.07 6.10
N ILE A 114 16.53 -0.98 5.28
CA ILE A 114 17.25 -2.22 5.62
C ILE A 114 18.77 -1.98 5.77
N LEU A 115 19.33 -1.03 5.00
CA LEU A 115 20.77 -0.76 4.97
C LEU A 115 21.20 0.33 5.97
N GLN A 116 20.29 1.24 6.34
CA GLN A 116 20.57 2.42 7.14
C GLN A 116 19.32 2.88 7.91
N ASN A 117 19.50 3.47 9.08
CA ASN A 117 18.37 3.88 9.93
C ASN A 117 17.77 5.26 9.61
N GLU A 118 18.36 6.03 8.69
CA GLU A 118 17.79 7.29 8.19
C GLU A 118 17.78 7.30 6.65
N ILE A 119 16.86 8.05 6.05
CA ILE A 119 16.78 8.25 4.59
C ILE A 119 16.47 9.69 4.27
N SER A 120 17.03 10.19 3.17
CA SER A 120 16.68 11.52 2.66
C SER A 120 15.69 11.45 1.50
N LEU A 121 14.85 12.49 1.35
CA LEU A 121 13.97 12.66 0.19
C LEU A 121 14.76 12.66 -1.13
N GLY A 122 16.01 13.15 -1.10
CA GLY A 122 16.90 13.13 -2.26
C GLY A 122 17.27 11.72 -2.70
N GLN A 123 17.59 10.83 -1.76
CA GLN A 123 17.88 9.42 -2.05
C GLN A 123 16.67 8.69 -2.65
N ILE A 124 15.48 8.92 -2.09
CA ILE A 124 14.23 8.33 -2.59
C ILE A 124 13.97 8.80 -4.02
N ARG A 125 14.04 10.12 -4.26
CA ARG A 125 13.82 10.73 -5.58
C ARG A 125 14.78 10.24 -6.65
N ARG A 126 16.07 10.15 -6.32
CA ARG A 126 17.10 9.67 -7.26
C ARG A 126 16.76 8.27 -7.78
N ARG A 127 16.51 7.33 -6.87
CA ARG A 127 16.13 5.95 -7.21
C ARG A 127 14.78 5.88 -7.95
N LEU A 128 13.84 6.74 -7.58
CA LEU A 128 12.54 6.78 -8.24
C LEU A 128 12.63 7.27 -9.69
N CYS A 129 13.48 8.28 -9.95
CA CYS A 129 13.70 8.82 -11.30
C CYS A 129 14.32 7.79 -12.25
N GLU A 130 15.12 6.85 -11.75
CA GLU A 130 15.67 5.73 -12.55
C GLU A 130 14.56 4.89 -13.20
N ARG A 131 13.38 4.81 -12.57
CA ARG A 131 12.22 4.03 -13.05
C ARG A 131 11.12 4.87 -13.70
N TRP A 132 10.84 6.06 -13.15
CA TRP A 132 9.70 6.89 -13.56
C TRP A 132 10.08 8.10 -14.43
N GLY A 133 11.37 8.27 -14.70
CA GLY A 133 11.93 9.39 -15.45
C GLY A 133 12.04 10.68 -14.63
N GLU A 134 12.99 11.52 -15.01
CA GLU A 134 13.31 12.77 -14.30
C GLU A 134 12.36 13.91 -14.66
N ARG A 135 11.16 13.87 -14.08
CA ARG A 135 10.10 14.88 -14.31
C ARG A 135 9.75 15.60 -13.02
N SER A 136 9.49 16.91 -13.12
CA SER A 136 9.08 17.71 -11.95
C SER A 136 7.82 17.17 -11.26
N THR A 137 6.90 16.56 -12.01
CA THR A 137 5.70 15.89 -11.50
C THR A 137 6.02 14.68 -10.63
N VAL A 138 6.99 13.84 -11.04
CA VAL A 138 7.47 12.68 -10.26
C VAL A 138 8.07 13.15 -8.93
N LEU A 139 8.93 14.17 -8.96
CA LEU A 139 9.57 14.71 -7.77
C LEU A 139 8.57 15.32 -6.77
N ARG A 140 7.53 16.00 -7.28
CA ARG A 140 6.46 16.59 -6.47
C ARG A 140 5.56 15.50 -5.88
N ALA A 141 5.15 14.52 -6.68
CA ALA A 141 4.33 13.40 -6.21
C ALA A 141 5.05 12.55 -5.15
N CYS A 142 6.34 12.25 -5.37
CA CYS A 142 7.17 11.53 -4.39
C CYS A 142 7.14 12.19 -3.01
N ARG A 143 7.33 13.51 -2.94
CA ARG A 143 7.25 14.26 -1.66
C ARG A 143 5.90 14.09 -0.98
N ARG A 144 4.81 14.09 -1.76
CA ARG A 144 3.44 14.02 -1.26
C ARG A 144 3.09 12.61 -0.76
N VAL A 145 3.58 11.57 -1.43
CA VAL A 145 3.51 10.18 -0.96
C VAL A 145 4.29 10.00 0.34
N VAL A 146 5.55 10.46 0.39
CA VAL A 146 6.37 10.39 1.62
C VAL A 146 5.71 11.13 2.77
N ARG A 147 5.08 12.29 2.52
CA ARG A 147 4.32 12.99 3.55
C ARG A 147 3.11 12.19 4.05
N SER A 148 2.40 11.50 3.15
CA SER A 148 1.31 10.59 3.54
C SER A 148 1.84 9.48 4.44
N MET A 149 2.98 8.87 4.09
CA MET A 149 3.65 7.85 4.91
C MET A 149 4.07 8.39 6.31
N VAL A 150 4.48 9.66 6.40
CA VAL A 150 4.72 10.31 7.70
C VAL A 150 3.42 10.46 8.50
N ASP A 151 2.33 10.90 7.87
CA ASP A 151 1.05 11.06 8.58
C ASP A 151 0.42 9.72 8.97
N TRP A 152 0.72 8.65 8.25
CA TRP A 152 0.32 7.29 8.61
C TRP A 152 1.24 6.70 9.71
N GLY A 153 2.23 7.46 10.16
CA GLY A 153 3.15 7.10 11.23
C GLY A 153 4.10 5.95 10.87
N VAL A 154 4.38 5.74 9.58
CA VAL A 154 5.34 4.72 9.12
C VAL A 154 6.74 5.28 8.92
N LEU A 155 6.82 6.61 8.80
CA LEU A 155 8.04 7.41 8.82
C LEU A 155 7.87 8.55 9.81
N GLU A 156 8.98 9.06 10.33
CA GLU A 156 8.99 10.26 11.18
C GLU A 156 9.95 11.32 10.61
N ASP A 157 9.57 12.59 10.79
CA ASP A 157 10.46 13.70 10.50
C ASP A 157 11.60 13.72 11.53
N THR A 158 12.82 13.98 11.06
CA THR A 158 13.94 14.31 11.96
C THR A 158 14.05 15.83 12.14
N HIS A 159 15.00 16.27 12.99
CA HIS A 159 15.39 17.67 13.09
C HIS A 159 15.94 18.25 11.77
N LYS A 160 16.41 17.40 10.84
CA LYS A 160 16.90 17.81 9.51
C LYS A 160 15.79 17.67 8.49
N LYS A 161 15.43 18.80 7.87
CA LYS A 161 14.37 18.84 6.85
C LYS A 161 14.66 17.90 5.68
N GLY A 162 13.69 17.03 5.38
CA GLY A 162 13.78 16.08 4.28
C GLY A 162 14.63 14.85 4.59
N ILE A 163 14.98 14.63 5.86
CA ILE A 163 15.55 13.39 6.38
C ILE A 163 14.51 12.74 7.30
N TYR A 164 14.29 11.45 7.10
CA TYR A 164 13.26 10.65 7.76
C TYR A 164 13.87 9.40 8.39
N VAL A 165 13.26 8.91 9.45
CA VAL A 165 13.56 7.64 10.10
C VAL A 165 12.32 6.74 10.09
N PRO A 166 12.45 5.41 10.27
CA PRO A 166 11.29 4.54 10.45
C PRO A 166 10.42 5.03 11.62
N GLY A 167 9.10 4.98 11.45
CA GLY A 167 8.18 5.16 12.57
C GLY A 167 8.20 3.97 13.54
N PRO A 168 7.47 4.06 14.66
CA PRO A 168 7.42 3.00 15.66
C PRO A 168 6.88 1.70 15.04
N ARG A 169 7.43 0.58 15.49
CA ARG A 169 6.98 -0.76 15.09
C ARG A 169 5.49 -0.89 15.40
N LYS A 170 4.72 -1.29 14.39
CA LYS A 170 3.29 -1.54 14.53
C LYS A 170 3.05 -2.85 15.28
N ALA A 171 1.92 -2.94 15.98
CA ALA A 171 1.54 -4.15 16.67
C ALA A 171 1.44 -5.32 15.67
N PRO A 172 1.70 -6.56 16.12
CA PRO A 172 1.47 -7.73 15.29
C PRO A 172 -0.02 -7.84 14.93
N VAL A 173 -0.29 -8.35 13.74
CA VAL A 173 -1.65 -8.64 13.26
C VAL A 173 -1.82 -10.14 13.04
N SER A 174 -3.06 -10.59 12.94
CA SER A 174 -3.40 -12.00 12.72
C SER A 174 -2.69 -12.58 11.50
N THR A 175 -2.44 -13.90 11.52
CA THR A 175 -1.77 -14.59 10.41
C THR A 175 -2.58 -14.44 9.12
N GLU A 176 -3.90 -14.39 9.24
CA GLU A 176 -4.88 -14.19 8.18
C GLU A 176 -4.69 -12.83 7.49
N VAL A 177 -4.53 -11.74 8.25
CA VAL A 177 -4.26 -10.41 7.69
C VAL A 177 -2.89 -10.36 7.02
N GLN A 178 -1.86 -10.98 7.60
CA GLN A 178 -0.54 -11.03 6.99
C GLN A 178 -0.54 -11.84 5.68
N LEU A 179 -1.24 -12.99 5.63
CA LEU A 179 -1.42 -13.79 4.43
C LEU A 179 -2.19 -13.02 3.35
N TRP A 180 -3.28 -12.33 3.73
CA TRP A 180 -4.02 -11.45 2.83
C TRP A 180 -3.11 -10.36 2.26
N PHE A 181 -2.30 -9.73 3.11
CA PHE A 181 -1.37 -8.68 2.69
C PHE A 181 -0.33 -9.21 1.72
N LEU A 182 0.22 -10.42 1.96
CA LEU A 182 1.15 -11.07 1.06
C LEU A 182 0.51 -11.32 -0.32
N VAL A 183 -0.75 -11.78 -0.37
CA VAL A 183 -1.48 -11.95 -1.64
C VAL A 183 -1.70 -10.61 -2.34
N ALA A 184 -2.09 -9.55 -1.62
CA ALA A 184 -2.28 -8.22 -2.18
C ALA A 184 -0.96 -7.63 -2.72
N LEU A 185 0.15 -7.85 -2.01
CA LEU A 185 1.48 -7.46 -2.43
C LEU A 185 1.88 -8.19 -3.71
N LEU A 186 1.79 -9.53 -3.75
CA LEU A 186 2.11 -10.33 -4.94
C LEU A 186 1.24 -9.93 -6.14
N SER A 187 -0.06 -9.72 -5.90
CA SER A 187 -1.03 -9.27 -6.91
C SER A 187 -0.72 -7.87 -7.46
N SER A 188 0.07 -7.09 -6.74
CA SER A 188 0.52 -5.77 -7.20
C SER A 188 1.78 -5.86 -8.05
N LEU A 189 2.58 -6.92 -7.95
CA LEU A 189 3.84 -7.07 -8.67
C LEU A 189 3.61 -7.45 -10.14
N ASP A 190 4.60 -7.15 -10.99
CA ASP A 190 4.56 -7.57 -12.40
C ASP A 190 4.82 -9.08 -12.55
N SER A 191 5.46 -9.70 -11.55
CA SER A 191 5.65 -11.14 -11.43
C SER A 191 5.04 -11.62 -10.12
N GLU A 192 4.09 -12.55 -10.22
CA GLU A 192 3.39 -13.14 -9.08
C GLU A 192 4.17 -14.33 -8.47
N ILE A 193 5.49 -14.36 -8.65
CA ILE A 193 6.37 -15.43 -8.17
C ILE A 193 7.35 -14.85 -7.15
N LEU A 194 7.47 -15.51 -6.00
CA LEU A 194 8.38 -15.13 -4.94
C LEU A 194 9.09 -16.34 -4.36
N LEU A 195 10.38 -16.23 -4.02
CA LEU A 195 11.06 -17.32 -3.29
C LEU A 195 10.58 -17.35 -1.84
N MET A 196 10.27 -18.53 -1.30
CA MET A 196 9.80 -18.70 0.08
C MET A 196 10.70 -17.99 1.10
N GLN A 197 12.02 -18.15 0.95
CA GLN A 197 13.04 -17.53 1.81
C GLN A 197 13.06 -15.99 1.78
N GLN A 198 12.45 -15.36 0.77
CA GLN A 198 12.40 -13.90 0.66
C GLN A 198 11.24 -13.28 1.42
N VAL A 199 10.19 -14.06 1.77
CA VAL A 199 8.97 -13.56 2.42
C VAL A 199 9.26 -12.70 3.67
N PRO A 200 10.17 -13.07 4.58
CA PRO A 200 10.43 -12.26 5.78
C PRO A 200 11.17 -10.93 5.50
N ASN A 201 11.81 -10.82 4.34
CA ASN A 201 12.75 -9.73 3.99
C ASN A 201 12.31 -8.92 2.75
N LEU A 202 11.01 -8.91 2.45
CA LEU A 202 10.47 -8.16 1.31
C LEU A 202 10.53 -6.66 1.59
N SER A 203 11.38 -5.93 0.87
CA SER A 203 11.47 -4.47 0.98
C SER A 203 10.15 -3.77 0.62
N VAL A 204 9.40 -4.28 -0.35
CA VAL A 204 8.08 -3.75 -0.73
C VAL A 204 7.00 -3.99 0.34
N ALA A 205 7.25 -4.89 1.30
CA ALA A 205 6.38 -5.08 2.46
C ALA A 205 6.57 -3.97 3.52
N PHE A 206 7.58 -3.10 3.39
CA PHE A 206 7.71 -1.91 4.24
C PHE A 206 6.35 -1.21 4.38
N PRO A 207 5.94 -0.81 5.60
CA PRO A 207 6.72 -0.82 6.85
C PRO A 207 6.59 -2.11 7.67
N PHE A 208 5.96 -3.13 7.11
CA PHE A 208 5.54 -4.30 7.86
C PHE A 208 6.57 -5.42 7.84
N HIS A 209 6.60 -6.16 8.94
CA HIS A 209 7.35 -7.39 9.05
C HIS A 209 6.38 -8.57 8.92
N LEU A 210 6.57 -9.40 7.89
CA LEU A 210 5.80 -10.60 7.66
C LEU A 210 6.38 -11.74 8.50
N ASP A 211 5.71 -12.04 9.61
CA ASP A 211 6.03 -13.15 10.50
C ASP A 211 5.05 -14.30 10.25
N ILE A 212 5.14 -14.87 9.05
CA ILE A 212 4.28 -15.97 8.60
C ILE A 212 5.14 -17.22 8.47
N SER A 213 4.75 -18.29 9.18
CA SER A 213 5.41 -19.58 9.00
C SER A 213 5.16 -20.16 7.62
N GLU A 214 6.13 -20.90 7.10
CA GLU A 214 5.99 -21.66 5.85
C GLU A 214 4.77 -22.59 5.87
N ALA A 215 4.51 -23.22 7.02
CA ALA A 215 3.34 -24.07 7.21
C ALA A 215 2.01 -23.30 7.04
N ALA A 216 1.93 -22.05 7.49
CA ALA A 216 0.77 -21.21 7.28
C ALA A 216 0.60 -20.82 5.80
N ILE A 217 1.70 -20.51 5.10
CA ILE A 217 1.68 -20.24 3.65
C ILE A 217 1.16 -21.45 2.88
N ARG A 218 1.66 -22.67 3.19
CA ARG A 218 1.23 -23.92 2.55
C ARG A 218 -0.23 -24.29 2.82
N LYS A 219 -0.76 -23.91 3.99
CA LYS A 219 -2.18 -24.13 4.35
C LYS A 219 -3.13 -23.08 3.76
N SER A 220 -2.59 -21.97 3.25
CA SER A 220 -3.40 -20.91 2.64
C SER A 220 -4.15 -21.43 1.41
N LYS A 221 -5.42 -21.05 1.27
CA LYS A 221 -6.23 -21.34 0.08
C LYS A 221 -6.02 -20.34 -1.07
N GLN A 222 -5.17 -19.33 -0.86
CA GLN A 222 -4.91 -18.23 -1.79
C GLN A 222 -3.49 -18.25 -2.34
N LEU A 223 -2.59 -19.03 -1.71
CA LEU A 223 -1.20 -19.17 -2.11
C LEU A 223 -0.93 -20.63 -2.45
N GLU A 224 -0.09 -20.84 -3.45
CA GLU A 224 0.46 -22.13 -3.80
C GLU A 224 1.96 -22.11 -3.55
N VAL A 225 2.48 -23.25 -3.07
CA VAL A 225 3.92 -23.44 -2.91
C VAL A 225 4.36 -24.55 -3.85
N GLN A 226 5.19 -24.20 -4.82
CA GLN A 226 5.72 -25.13 -5.80
C GLN A 226 7.22 -25.30 -5.58
N ARG A 227 7.70 -26.54 -5.68
CA ARG A 227 9.14 -26.82 -5.62
C ARG A 227 9.72 -26.71 -7.03
N GLN A 228 10.69 -25.82 -7.22
CA GLN A 228 11.48 -25.71 -8.43
C GLN A 228 12.89 -26.28 -8.21
N GLY A 229 13.25 -27.29 -9.01
CA GLY A 229 14.54 -27.97 -8.88
C GLY A 229 14.66 -28.77 -7.59
N LEU A 230 15.88 -28.88 -7.05
CA LEU A 230 16.17 -29.77 -5.93
C LEU A 230 15.71 -29.20 -4.57
N ASP A 231 15.84 -27.89 -4.33
CA ASP A 231 15.62 -27.28 -3.00
C ASP A 231 15.07 -25.83 -3.00
N VAL A 232 14.46 -25.37 -4.10
CA VAL A 232 13.91 -23.99 -4.15
C VAL A 232 12.39 -24.03 -4.13
N ASP A 233 11.79 -23.60 -3.02
CA ASP A 233 10.35 -23.44 -2.92
C ASP A 233 9.95 -22.01 -3.31
N ILE A 234 9.02 -21.91 -4.27
CA ILE A 234 8.43 -20.66 -4.73
C ILE A 234 6.99 -20.55 -4.25
N VAL A 235 6.58 -19.33 -3.94
CA VAL A 235 5.23 -18.94 -3.56
C VAL A 235 4.60 -18.21 -4.74
N THR A 236 3.42 -18.65 -5.15
CA THR A 236 2.60 -18.01 -6.19
C THR A 236 1.18 -17.81 -5.70
N ILE A 237 0.42 -16.95 -6.37
CA ILE A 237 -1.03 -16.87 -6.15
C ILE A 237 -1.69 -18.13 -6.71
N ALA A 238 -2.61 -18.72 -5.94
CA ALA A 238 -3.35 -19.89 -6.38
C ALA A 238 -4.23 -19.54 -7.58
N ARG A 239 -4.10 -20.29 -8.68
CA ARG A 239 -4.95 -20.09 -9.87
C ARG A 239 -6.24 -20.84 -9.67
N ARG A 240 -7.35 -20.13 -9.45
CA ARG A 240 -8.70 -20.70 -9.45
C ARG A 240 -9.35 -20.58 -10.81
#